data_AF-A0A925UUM0-F1
#
_entry.id   AF-A0A925UUM0-F1
#
_cell.length_a   1.000
_cell.length_b   1.000
_cell.length_c   1.000
_cell.angle_alpha   90.00
_cell.angle_beta   90.00
_cell.angle_gamma   90.00
#
_symmetry.space_group_name_H-M   'P 1'
#
loop_
_entity.id
_entity.type
_entity.pdbx_description
1 polymer ?
#
loop_
_entity_poly.entity_id
_entity_poly.type
_entity_poly.pdbx_seq_one_letter_code
_entity_poly.pdbx_strand_id
1 'polypeptide(L)'
;MDYNEEAKTILKTITLGYEEIRELLILTVIESCTEADSFFKESIQCERIEILDYLVRISGDFDDFGDAPIQAPYYIKEYPSYMLKSYEDEMIHSLLNDERGARAFLSIALGKIKSEKAKEYIYNLAEDKEILGNWIFEEARKLYES
;
A
#
# COMPACT_ATOMS: atom_id res chain seq x y z
N MET A 1 -14.48 22.17 5.54
CA MET A 1 -14.93 21.17 4.56
C MET A 1 -15.13 19.88 5.33
N ASP A 2 -16.21 19.12 5.09
CA ASP A 2 -16.41 17.83 5.78
C ASP A 2 -15.90 16.72 4.86
N TYR A 3 -14.71 16.20 5.18
CA TYR A 3 -14.03 15.20 4.36
C TYR A 3 -14.76 13.85 4.35
N ASN A 4 -15.59 13.54 5.35
CA ASN A 4 -16.44 12.35 5.28
C ASN A 4 -17.58 12.55 4.28
N GLU A 5 -18.14 13.75 4.17
CA GLU A 5 -19.13 14.04 3.12
C GLU A 5 -18.51 14.08 1.72
N GLU A 6 -17.27 14.52 1.60
CA GLU A 6 -16.49 14.44 0.36
C GLU A 6 -16.23 12.98 -0.04
N ALA A 7 -15.70 12.16 0.86
CA ALA A 7 -15.51 10.74 0.64
C ALA A 7 -16.82 10.04 0.24
N LYS A 8 -17.93 10.31 0.95
CA LYS A 8 -19.26 9.78 0.59
C LYS A 8 -19.72 10.22 -0.80
N THR A 9 -19.36 11.42 -1.25
CA THR A 9 -19.69 11.92 -2.58
C THR A 9 -18.93 11.14 -3.65
N ILE A 10 -17.62 10.91 -3.44
CA ILE A 10 -16.80 10.06 -4.31
C ILE A 10 -17.35 8.63 -4.33
N LEU A 11 -17.67 8.06 -3.17
CA LEU A 11 -18.18 6.69 -3.04
C LEU A 11 -19.58 6.47 -3.65
N LYS A 12 -20.33 7.54 -3.92
CA LYS A 12 -21.62 7.47 -4.64
C LYS A 12 -21.46 7.44 -6.16
N THR A 13 -20.25 7.60 -6.68
CA THR A 13 -20.00 7.45 -8.13
C THR A 13 -20.30 6.02 -8.58
N ILE A 14 -20.85 5.89 -9.79
CA ILE A 14 -21.30 4.59 -10.33
C ILE A 14 -20.14 3.63 -10.54
N THR A 15 -18.94 4.16 -10.80
CA THR A 15 -17.73 3.37 -10.99
C THR A 15 -16.56 4.16 -10.42
N LEU A 16 -15.84 3.56 -9.48
CA LEU A 16 -14.61 4.12 -8.94
C LEU A 16 -13.46 3.77 -9.90
N GLY A 17 -12.86 4.80 -10.49
CA GLY A 17 -11.68 4.70 -11.32
C GLY A 17 -10.41 5.02 -10.54
N TYR A 18 -9.30 5.12 -11.27
CA TYR A 18 -7.98 5.42 -10.72
C TYR A 18 -7.97 6.71 -9.88
N GLU A 19 -8.53 7.80 -10.40
CA GLU A 19 -8.54 9.10 -9.71
C GLU A 19 -9.42 9.06 -8.46
N GLU A 20 -10.59 8.44 -8.49
CA GLU A 20 -11.43 8.34 -7.29
C GLU A 20 -10.75 7.56 -6.16
N ILE A 21 -10.05 6.47 -6.49
CA ILE A 21 -9.28 5.69 -5.51
C ILE A 21 -8.10 6.51 -4.96
N ARG A 22 -7.41 7.24 -5.83
CA ARG A 22 -6.30 8.13 -5.46
C ARG A 22 -6.76 9.23 -4.50
N GLU A 23 -7.87 9.91 -4.78
CA GLU A 23 -8.44 10.93 -3.90
C GLU A 23 -8.88 10.33 -2.55
N LEU A 24 -9.51 9.15 -2.56
CA LEU A 24 -9.85 8.46 -1.31
C LEU A 24 -8.61 8.15 -0.46
N LEU A 25 -7.49 7.73 -1.07
CA LEU A 25 -6.23 7.52 -0.33
C LEU A 25 -5.74 8.81 0.31
N ILE A 26 -5.74 9.93 -0.42
CA ILE A 26 -5.32 11.24 0.11
C ILE A 26 -6.16 11.62 1.33
N LEU A 27 -7.48 11.43 1.26
CA LEU A 27 -8.40 11.71 2.37
C LEU A 27 -8.10 10.87 3.63
N THR A 28 -7.54 9.66 3.49
CA THR A 28 -7.13 8.85 4.64
C THR A 28 -5.90 9.41 5.35
N VAL A 29 -4.98 10.07 4.63
CA VAL A 29 -3.72 10.60 5.18
C VAL A 29 -3.91 11.95 5.83
N ILE A 30 -4.45 12.92 5.09
CA ILE A 30 -4.45 14.32 5.52
C ILE A 30 -5.36 14.52 6.74
N GLU A 31 -6.47 13.79 6.81
CA GLU A 31 -7.58 14.14 7.71
C GLU A 31 -8.13 12.95 8.50
N SER A 32 -7.49 11.78 8.43
CA SER A 32 -7.96 10.54 9.07
C SER A 32 -9.44 10.26 8.76
N CYS A 33 -9.85 10.44 7.49
CA CYS A 33 -11.23 10.26 7.06
C CYS A 33 -11.69 8.82 7.28
N THR A 34 -12.65 8.63 8.19
CA THR A 34 -13.13 7.30 8.57
C THR A 34 -13.91 6.60 7.47
N GLU A 35 -14.59 7.34 6.60
CA GLU A 35 -15.35 6.75 5.48
C GLU A 35 -14.41 6.18 4.41
N ALA A 36 -13.37 6.93 4.03
CA ALA A 36 -12.36 6.45 3.08
C ALA A 36 -11.58 5.24 3.66
N ASP A 37 -11.20 5.29 4.94
CA ASP A 37 -10.51 4.18 5.60
C ASP A 37 -11.41 2.93 5.70
N SER A 38 -12.70 3.12 6.02
CA SER A 38 -13.67 2.02 6.06
C SER A 38 -13.84 1.36 4.69
N PHE A 39 -13.90 2.16 3.62
CA PHE A 39 -13.96 1.65 2.26
C PHE A 39 -12.79 0.74 1.91
N PHE A 40 -11.55 1.12 2.23
CA PHE A 40 -10.39 0.27 1.95
C PHE A 40 -10.39 -1.00 2.80
N LYS A 41 -10.73 -0.89 4.08
CA LYS A 41 -10.85 -2.05 4.99
C LYS A 41 -11.91 -3.04 4.54
N GLU A 42 -13.08 -2.55 4.12
CA GLU A 42 -14.14 -3.39 3.55
C GLU A 42 -13.69 -4.02 2.24
N SER A 43 -13.00 -3.26 1.38
CA SER A 43 -12.47 -3.78 0.11
C SER A 43 -11.46 -4.92 0.31
N ILE A 44 -10.63 -4.84 1.35
CA ILE A 44 -9.73 -5.92 1.76
C ILE A 44 -10.52 -7.14 2.25
N GLN A 45 -11.51 -6.94 3.13
CA GLN A 45 -12.35 -8.02 3.67
C GLN A 45 -13.16 -8.74 2.59
N CYS A 46 -13.61 -7.99 1.59
CA CYS A 46 -14.32 -8.50 0.42
C CYS A 46 -13.40 -8.96 -0.71
N GLU A 47 -12.07 -8.93 -0.51
CA GLU A 47 -11.06 -9.39 -1.48
C GLU A 47 -11.23 -8.75 -2.87
N ARG A 48 -11.51 -7.45 -2.91
CA ARG A 48 -11.77 -6.70 -4.14
C ARG A 48 -10.49 -6.51 -4.97
N ILE A 49 -10.26 -7.44 -5.89
CA ILE A 49 -9.05 -7.48 -6.72
C ILE A 49 -8.83 -6.21 -7.54
N GLU A 50 -9.90 -5.56 -7.98
CA GLU A 50 -9.84 -4.31 -8.74
C GLU A 50 -9.30 -3.15 -7.89
N ILE A 51 -9.60 -3.15 -6.59
CA ILE A 51 -9.07 -2.14 -5.67
C ILE A 51 -7.58 -2.42 -5.41
N LEU A 52 -7.20 -3.69 -5.25
CA LEU A 52 -5.79 -4.06 -5.14
C LEU A 52 -4.99 -3.65 -6.39
N ASP A 53 -5.52 -3.84 -7.60
CA ASP A 53 -4.87 -3.39 -8.84
C ASP A 53 -4.58 -1.88 -8.81
N TYR A 54 -5.59 -1.07 -8.45
CA TYR A 54 -5.40 0.38 -8.33
C TYR A 54 -4.38 0.75 -7.27
N LEU A 55 -4.42 0.11 -6.09
CA LEU A 55 -3.45 0.38 -5.03
C LEU A 55 -2.02 0.09 -5.49
N VAL A 56 -1.79 -1.05 -6.14
CA VAL A 56 -0.45 -1.41 -6.66
C VAL A 56 0.01 -0.40 -7.70
N ARG A 57 -0.85 -0.02 -8.63
CA ARG A 57 -0.53 0.98 -9.66
C ARG A 57 -0.19 2.34 -9.06
N ILE A 58 -1.00 2.83 -8.12
CA ILE A 58 -0.79 4.10 -7.42
C ILE A 58 0.52 4.06 -6.61
N SER A 59 0.85 2.93 -5.97
CA SER A 59 2.11 2.80 -5.23
C SER A 59 3.36 2.93 -6.11
N GLY A 60 3.23 2.61 -7.40
CA GLY A 60 4.29 2.76 -8.40
C GLY A 60 4.20 4.04 -9.23
N ASP A 61 3.28 4.96 -8.88
CA ASP A 61 3.19 6.26 -9.54
C ASP A 61 4.28 7.18 -8.98
N PHE A 62 5.39 7.25 -9.70
CA PHE A 62 6.54 8.08 -9.32
C PHE A 62 6.39 9.54 -9.75
N ASP A 63 5.47 9.83 -10.68
CA ASP A 63 5.18 11.19 -11.13
C ASP A 63 4.22 11.90 -10.16
N ASP A 64 3.40 11.14 -9.42
CA ASP A 64 2.61 11.66 -8.32
C ASP A 64 3.48 11.82 -7.06
N PHE A 65 3.83 13.06 -6.71
CA PHE A 65 4.52 13.39 -5.46
C PHE A 65 3.56 13.56 -4.26
N GLY A 66 2.29 13.18 -4.42
CA GLY A 66 1.27 13.28 -3.38
C GLY A 66 1.32 12.19 -2.30
N ASP A 67 0.36 12.24 -1.39
CA ASP A 67 0.24 11.30 -0.26
C ASP A 67 -0.27 9.90 -0.69
N ALA A 68 -0.93 9.80 -1.85
CA ALA A 68 -1.56 8.56 -2.30
C ALA A 68 -0.55 7.42 -2.55
N PRO A 69 0.57 7.61 -3.29
CA PRO A 69 1.57 6.55 -3.47
C PRO A 69 2.19 6.04 -2.16
N ILE A 70 2.32 6.91 -1.15
CA ILE A 70 2.84 6.54 0.18
C ILE A 70 1.80 5.71 0.94
N GLN A 71 0.53 6.08 0.82
CA GLN A 71 -0.57 5.46 1.55
C GLN A 71 -1.07 4.16 0.92
N ALA A 72 -1.01 4.00 -0.40
CA ALA A 72 -1.47 2.77 -1.04
C ALA A 72 -0.83 1.50 -0.44
N PRO A 73 0.51 1.43 -0.25
CA PRO A 73 1.18 0.33 0.45
C PRO A 73 0.64 -0.02 1.83
N TYR A 74 0.15 0.96 2.59
CA TYR A 74 -0.45 0.74 3.91
C TYR A 74 -1.66 -0.19 3.84
N TYR A 75 -2.47 -0.08 2.77
CA TYR A 75 -3.61 -0.97 2.53
C TYR A 75 -3.21 -2.24 1.78
N ILE A 76 -2.25 -2.18 0.84
CA ILE A 76 -1.76 -3.36 0.10
C ILE A 76 -1.31 -4.44 1.07
N LYS A 77 -0.49 -4.11 2.07
CA LYS A 77 0.07 -5.11 3.01
C LYS A 77 -0.99 -5.88 3.79
N GLU A 78 -2.22 -5.40 3.87
CA GLU A 78 -3.32 -6.05 4.58
C GLU A 78 -4.01 -7.13 3.74
N TYR A 79 -3.88 -7.11 2.41
CA TYR A 79 -4.47 -8.14 1.54
C TYR A 79 -3.90 -9.55 1.82
N PRO A 80 -4.69 -10.62 1.57
CA PRO A 80 -4.22 -12.00 1.67
C PRO A 80 -3.02 -12.29 0.76
N SER A 81 -2.09 -13.13 1.22
CA SER A 81 -0.83 -13.41 0.52
C SER A 81 -1.03 -14.00 -0.88
N TYR A 82 -2.05 -14.83 -1.11
CA TYR A 82 -2.31 -15.41 -2.43
C TYR A 82 -2.74 -14.36 -3.46
N MET A 83 -3.40 -13.27 -3.04
CA MET A 83 -3.77 -12.17 -3.94
C MET A 83 -2.54 -11.31 -4.27
N LEU A 84 -1.73 -11.02 -3.25
CA LEU A 84 -0.50 -10.25 -3.38
C LEU A 84 0.53 -10.91 -4.30
N LYS A 85 0.53 -12.25 -4.37
CA LYS A 85 1.51 -13.00 -5.17
C LYS A 85 1.47 -12.63 -6.65
N SER A 86 0.30 -12.27 -7.18
CA SER A 86 0.13 -11.86 -8.57
C SER A 86 0.73 -10.50 -8.91
N TYR A 87 1.07 -9.69 -7.90
CA TYR A 87 1.63 -8.34 -8.04
C TYR A 87 3.08 -8.24 -7.53
N GLU A 88 3.75 -9.38 -7.36
CA GLU A 88 5.10 -9.43 -6.78
C GLU A 88 6.09 -8.56 -7.55
N ASP A 89 6.09 -8.63 -8.88
CA ASP A 89 7.05 -7.91 -9.71
C ASP A 89 6.81 -6.40 -9.70
N GLU A 90 5.54 -5.97 -9.72
CA GLU A 90 5.14 -4.57 -9.59
C GLU A 90 5.51 -4.02 -8.21
N MET A 91 5.24 -4.76 -7.14
CA MET A 91 5.60 -4.33 -5.77
C MET A 91 7.11 -4.22 -5.59
N ILE A 92 7.91 -5.12 -6.18
CA ILE A 92 9.37 -5.03 -6.17
C ILE A 92 9.83 -3.80 -6.95
N HIS A 93 9.25 -3.55 -8.13
CA HIS A 93 9.58 -2.38 -8.92
C HIS A 93 9.31 -1.09 -8.13
N SER A 94 8.14 -0.98 -7.48
CA SER A 94 7.81 0.15 -6.60
C SER A 94 8.76 0.26 -5.42
N LEU A 95 9.10 -0.84 -4.73
CA LEU A 95 10.01 -0.84 -3.59
C LEU A 95 11.41 -0.32 -3.94
N LEU A 96 11.93 -0.69 -5.11
CA LEU A 96 13.30 -0.33 -5.50
C LEU A 96 13.45 1.11 -5.99
N ASN A 97 12.35 1.70 -6.47
CA ASN A 97 12.36 3.06 -7.03
C ASN A 97 11.69 4.08 -6.09
N ASP A 98 11.17 3.64 -4.94
CA ASP A 98 10.57 4.53 -3.95
C ASP A 98 11.60 5.08 -2.93
N GLU A 99 11.79 6.39 -2.97
CA GLU A 99 12.55 7.15 -1.98
C GLU A 99 11.65 7.81 -0.90
N ARG A 100 10.32 7.65 -1.00
CA ARG A 100 9.32 8.48 -0.30
C ARG A 100 8.68 7.81 0.92
N GLY A 101 8.96 6.52 1.16
CA GLY A 101 8.54 5.78 2.35
C GLY A 101 7.52 4.66 2.10
N ALA A 102 6.95 4.59 0.88
CA ALA A 102 6.11 3.49 0.42
C ALA A 102 6.81 2.12 0.52
N ARG A 103 8.15 2.09 0.35
CA ARG A 103 8.97 0.86 0.47
C ARG A 103 8.79 0.11 1.79
N ALA A 104 8.45 0.79 2.89
CA ALA A 104 8.32 0.15 4.21
C ALA A 104 7.15 -0.85 4.24
N PHE A 105 5.97 -0.43 3.80
CA PHE A 105 4.79 -1.30 3.80
C PHE A 105 4.78 -2.29 2.64
N LEU A 106 5.37 -1.95 1.49
CA LEU A 106 5.61 -2.92 0.41
C LEU A 106 6.52 -4.07 0.88
N SER A 107 7.52 -3.78 1.73
CA SER A 107 8.36 -4.83 2.32
C SER A 107 7.55 -5.82 3.15
N ILE A 108 6.56 -5.35 3.93
CA ILE A 108 5.66 -6.25 4.67
C ILE A 108 4.90 -7.14 3.70
N ALA A 109 4.30 -6.58 2.65
CA ALA A 109 3.56 -7.36 1.65
C ALA A 109 4.45 -8.45 1.01
N LEU A 110 5.67 -8.07 0.63
CA LEU A 110 6.66 -8.98 0.02
C LEU A 110 7.17 -10.05 1.01
N GLY A 111 7.31 -9.70 2.28
CA GLY A 111 7.60 -10.64 3.36
C GLY A 111 6.48 -11.66 3.57
N LYS A 112 5.22 -11.21 3.62
CA LYS A 112 4.03 -12.08 3.74
C LYS A 112 3.93 -13.13 2.63
N ILE A 113 4.32 -12.78 1.40
CA ILE A 113 4.30 -13.72 0.25
C ILE A 113 5.58 -14.53 0.11
N LYS A 114 6.54 -14.38 1.04
CA LYS A 114 7.86 -15.00 1.02
C LYS A 114 8.55 -14.82 -0.33
N SER A 115 8.61 -13.58 -0.80
CA SER A 115 9.23 -13.26 -2.08
C SER A 115 10.74 -13.54 -2.05
N GLU A 116 11.17 -14.58 -2.76
CA GLU A 116 12.61 -14.87 -2.94
C GLU A 116 13.32 -13.73 -3.66
N LYS A 117 12.62 -13.06 -4.59
CA LYS A 117 13.16 -11.93 -5.36
C LYS A 117 13.42 -10.71 -4.47
N ALA A 118 12.58 -10.47 -3.46
CA ALA A 118 12.70 -9.34 -2.54
C ALA A 118 13.55 -9.63 -1.31
N LYS A 119 13.92 -10.90 -1.06
CA LYS A 119 14.57 -11.34 0.18
C LYS A 119 15.80 -10.51 0.53
N GLU A 120 16.76 -10.40 -0.38
CA GLU A 120 18.01 -9.67 -0.11
C GLU A 120 17.73 -8.21 0.25
N TYR A 121 16.80 -7.57 -0.44
CA TYR A 121 16.39 -6.19 -0.15
C TYR A 121 15.76 -6.04 1.23
N ILE A 122 14.83 -6.94 1.61
CA ILE A 122 14.18 -6.91 2.92
C ILE A 122 15.22 -7.07 4.04
N TYR A 123 16.16 -8.01 3.89
CA TYR A 123 17.21 -8.24 4.88
C TYR A 123 18.17 -7.05 5.00
N ASN A 124 18.62 -6.50 3.87
CA ASN A 124 19.52 -5.34 3.87
C ASN A 124 18.84 -4.11 4.53
N LEU A 125 17.57 -3.83 4.20
CA LEU A 125 16.82 -2.73 4.81
C LEU A 125 16.59 -2.92 6.32
N ALA A 126 16.39 -4.17 6.77
CA ALA A 126 16.23 -4.49 8.18
C ALA A 126 17.55 -4.37 8.97
N GLU A 127 18.71 -4.53 8.33
CA GLU A 127 20.01 -4.36 8.99
C GLU A 127 20.50 -2.90 9.04
N ASP A 128 19.95 -2.04 8.18
CA ASP A 128 20.28 -0.62 8.14
C ASP A 128 19.65 0.16 9.31
N LYS A 129 20.45 0.36 10.35
CA LYS A 129 20.08 1.07 11.58
C LYS A 129 19.88 2.57 11.40
N GLU A 130 20.28 3.15 10.27
CA GLU A 130 20.11 4.58 9.99
C GLU A 130 18.76 4.88 9.35
N ILE A 131 18.07 3.87 8.80
CA ILE A 131 16.73 4.03 8.25
C ILE A 131 15.71 4.28 9.36
N LEU A 132 15.07 5.45 9.31
CA LEU A 132 13.90 5.75 10.14
C LEU A 132 12.80 4.74 9.85
N GLY A 133 12.25 4.12 10.90
CA GLY A 133 11.22 3.09 10.74
C GLY A 133 11.78 1.69 10.43
N ASN A 134 13.07 1.44 10.68
CA ASN A 134 13.72 0.13 10.52
C ASN A 134 12.90 -1.05 11.08
N TRP A 135 12.18 -0.86 12.20
CA TRP A 135 11.30 -1.88 12.80
C TRP A 135 10.23 -2.45 11.85
N ILE A 136 9.80 -1.69 10.84
CA ILE A 136 8.86 -2.17 9.81
C ILE A 136 9.53 -3.22 8.92
N PHE A 137 10.81 -3.00 8.56
CA PHE A 137 11.58 -3.96 7.76
C PHE A 137 11.97 -5.18 8.58
N GLU A 138 12.23 -5.03 9.88
CA GLU A 138 12.39 -6.18 10.78
C GLU A 138 11.12 -7.04 10.83
N GLU A 139 9.94 -6.43 10.84
CA GLU A 139 8.66 -7.13 10.78
C GLU A 139 8.48 -7.86 9.45
N ALA A 140 8.78 -7.20 8.33
CA ALA A 140 8.80 -7.83 7.01
C ALA A 140 9.72 -9.06 6.97
N ARG A 141 10.91 -8.98 7.57
CA ARG A 141 11.84 -10.11 7.70
C ARG A 141 11.24 -11.26 8.52
N LYS A 142 10.63 -10.97 9.68
CA LYS A 142 9.99 -12.00 10.52
C LYS A 142 8.87 -12.73 9.77
N LEU A 143 8.06 -11.99 9.01
CA LEU A 143 6.98 -12.57 8.20
C LEU A 143 7.51 -13.49 7.09
N TYR A 144 8.66 -13.16 6.53
CA TYR A 144 9.34 -14.03 5.57
C TYR A 144 9.82 -15.34 6.23
N GLU A 145 10.30 -15.26 7.47
CA GLU A 145 10.86 -16.39 8.23
C GLU A 145 9.82 -17.31 8.91
N SER A 146 8.62 -16.80 9.22
CA SER A 146 7.52 -17.54 9.87
C SER A 146 6.83 -18.52 8.93
#